data_AF-A0A6P2G2J6-F1
#
_entry.id   AF-A0A6P2G2J6-F1
#
_cell.length_a   1.000
_cell.length_b   1.000
_cell.length_c   1.000
_cell.angle_alpha   90.00
_cell.angle_beta   90.00
_cell.angle_gamma   90.00
#
_symmetry.space_group_name_H-M   'P 1'
#
loop_
_entity.id
_entity.type
_entity.pdbx_description
1 polymer ?
#
loop_
_entity_poly.entity_id
_entity_poly.type
_entity_poly.pdbx_seq_one_letter_code
_entity_poly.pdbx_strand_id
1 'polypeptide(L)' 'MKLRLPVELKDRLTALAEENGRSLNAEVVKRLEESLEPDVNGAPPVDDRTMDLFADTVAGKVVQALDEREKRHNKR' A
#
# COMPACT_ATOMS: atom_id res chain seq x y z
N MET A 1 -23.16 -8.54 20.82
CA MET A 1 -23.51 -9.12 19.51
C MET A 1 -23.26 -10.63 19.56
N LYS A 2 -24.18 -11.47 19.09
CA LYS A 2 -23.99 -12.93 19.10
C LYS A 2 -23.96 -13.45 17.66
N LEU A 3 -22.75 -13.66 17.14
CA LEU A 3 -22.52 -14.22 15.81
C LEU A 3 -22.68 -15.73 15.85
N ARG A 4 -23.42 -16.29 14.90
CA ARG A 4 -23.49 -17.74 14.69
C ARG A 4 -22.50 -18.12 13.61
N LEU A 5 -21.44 -18.80 13.99
CA LEU A 5 -20.39 -19.27 13.08
C LEU A 5 -20.47 -20.80 12.96
N PRO A 6 -20.20 -21.37 11.78
CA PRO A 6 -19.94 -22.80 11.65
C PRO A 6 -18.80 -23.22 12.59
N VAL A 7 -18.88 -24.43 13.16
CA VAL A 7 -17.90 -24.91 14.15
C VAL A 7 -16.48 -24.92 13.57
N GLU A 8 -16.33 -25.41 12.34
CA GLU A 8 -15.05 -25.47 11.63
C GLU A 8 -14.41 -24.08 11.45
N LEU A 9 -15.23 -23.07 11.16
CA LEU A 9 -14.75 -21.70 10.96
C LEU A 9 -14.35 -21.06 12.28
N LYS A 10 -15.09 -21.35 13.36
CA LYS A 10 -14.74 -20.91 14.72
C LYS A 10 -13.41 -21.53 15.17
N ASP A 11 -13.19 -22.81 14.90
CA ASP A 11 -11.96 -23.52 15.29
C ASP A 11 -10.75 -22.93 14.55
N ARG A 12 -10.88 -22.69 13.25
CA ARG A 12 -9.84 -22.02 12.45
C ARG A 12 -9.52 -20.61 12.96
N LEU A 13 -10.54 -19.82 13.26
CA LEU A 13 -10.34 -18.47 13.83
C LEU A 13 -9.70 -18.52 15.22
N THR A 14 -10.01 -19.53 16.02
CA THR A 14 -9.42 -19.71 17.35
C THR A 14 -7.93 -20.03 17.24
N ALA A 15 -7.55 -20.96 16.36
CA ALA A 15 -6.15 -21.27 16.09
C ALA A 15 -5.36 -20.04 15.58
N LEU A 16 -5.94 -19.28 14.66
CA LEU A 16 -5.32 -18.06 14.13
C LEU A 16 -5.20 -16.96 15.19
N ALA A 17 -6.17 -16.86 16.11
CA ALA A 17 -6.12 -15.92 17.21
C ALA A 17 -4.99 -16.28 18.19
N GLU A 18 -4.85 -17.56 18.54
CA GLU A 18 -3.76 -18.07 19.39
C GLU A 18 -2.38 -17.84 18.77
N GLU A 19 -2.22 -18.15 17.47
CA GLU A 19 -0.99 -17.92 16.73
C GLU A 19 -0.59 -16.44 16.70
N ASN A 20 -1.58 -15.55 16.51
CA ASN A 20 -1.36 -14.10 16.48
C ASN A 20 -1.31 -13.45 17.87
N GLY A 21 -1.46 -14.22 18.96
CA GLY A 21 -1.50 -13.68 20.33
C GLY A 21 -2.69 -12.74 20.59
N ARG A 22 -3.78 -12.90 19.85
CA ARG A 22 -5.00 -12.08 19.96
C ARG A 22 -6.14 -12.87 20.60
N SER A 23 -7.09 -12.16 21.21
CA SER A 23 -8.38 -12.77 21.54
C SER A 23 -9.15 -13.11 20.27
N LEU A 24 -10.03 -14.11 20.32
CA LEU A 24 -10.89 -14.49 19.20
C LEU A 24 -11.67 -13.29 18.63
N ASN A 25 -12.21 -12.42 19.49
CA ASN A 25 -12.92 -11.22 19.05
C ASN A 25 -11.99 -10.24 18.33
N ALA A 26 -10.78 -10.02 18.84
CA ALA A 26 -9.82 -9.11 18.22
C ALA A 26 -9.38 -9.62 16.83
N GLU A 27 -9.21 -10.93 16.68
CA GLU A 27 -8.88 -11.55 15.39
C GLU A 27 -10.03 -11.44 14.39
N VAL A 28 -11.27 -11.62 14.85
CA VAL A 28 -12.47 -11.42 14.01
C VAL A 28 -12.59 -9.98 13.54
N VAL A 29 -12.42 -9.01 14.44
CA VAL A 29 -12.47 -7.58 14.09
C VAL A 29 -11.40 -7.25 13.06
N LYS A 30 -10.15 -7.66 13.31
CA LYS A 30 -9.05 -7.39 12.37
C LYS A 30 -9.32 -7.95 10.97
N ARG A 31 -9.80 -9.20 10.87
CA ARG A 31 -10.11 -9.77 9.54
C ARG A 31 -11.27 -9.06 8.85
N LEU A 32 -12.26 -8.58 9.60
CA LEU A 32 -13.35 -7.80 9.04
C LEU A 32 -12.85 -6.44 8.55
N GLU A 33 -12.01 -5.76 9.33
CA GLU A 33 -11.35 -4.52 8.92
C GLU A 33 -10.55 -4.73 7.63
N GLU A 34 -9.68 -5.74 7.58
CA GLU A 34 -8.90 -6.09 6.38
C GLU A 34 -9.78 -6.42 5.16
N SER A 35 -10.97 -7.01 5.36
CA SER A 35 -11.89 -7.31 4.26
C SER A 35 -12.66 -6.10 3.73
N LEU A 36 -12.77 -5.05 4.55
CA LEU A 36 -13.48 -3.81 4.22
C LEU A 36 -12.53 -2.71 3.76
N GLU A 37 -11.24 -2.81 4.10
CA GLU A 37 -10.22 -1.95 3.53
C GLU A 37 -10.17 -2.16 2.01
N PRO A 38 -10.30 -1.08 1.21
CA PRO A 38 -10.14 -1.19 -0.23
C PRO A 38 -8.72 -1.69 -0.49
N ASP A 39 -8.58 -2.69 -1.35
CA ASP A 39 -7.29 -3.27 -1.70
C ASP A 39 -6.35 -2.15 -2.15
N VAL A 40 -5.42 -1.77 -1.27
CA VAL A 40 -4.44 -0.71 -1.55
C VAL A 40 -3.43 -1.18 -2.59
N ASN A 41 -3.41 -2.49 -2.92
CA ASN A 41 -2.69 -3.04 -4.07
C ASN A 41 -3.49 -2.89 -5.38
N GLY A 42 -4.77 -2.50 -5.29
CA GLY A 42 -5.55 -1.97 -6.39
C GLY A 42 -5.18 -0.52 -6.72
N ALA A 43 -3.89 -0.15 -6.63
CA ALA A 43 -3.42 1.05 -7.31
C ALA A 43 -3.91 0.94 -8.77
N PRO A 44 -4.56 1.98 -9.32
CA PRO A 44 -4.96 1.93 -10.72
C PRO A 44 -3.74 1.51 -11.53
N PRO A 45 -3.89 0.55 -12.48
CA PRO A 45 -2.76 0.13 -13.29
C PRO A 45 -2.13 1.38 -13.86
N VAL A 46 -0.86 1.60 -13.53
CA VAL A 46 -0.11 2.75 -14.02
C VAL A 46 -0.08 2.61 -15.53
N ASP A 47 -0.89 3.41 -16.21
CA ASP A 47 -1.04 3.34 -17.66
C ASP A 47 0.13 4.04 -18.36
N ASP A 48 0.34 3.72 -19.63
CA ASP A 48 1.44 4.25 -20.44
C ASP A 48 1.43 5.79 -20.43
N ARG A 49 0.24 6.40 -20.44
CA ARG A 49 0.07 7.85 -20.38
C ARG A 49 0.60 8.45 -19.07
N THR A 50 0.37 7.80 -17.95
CA THR A 50 0.88 8.23 -16.64
C THR A 50 2.41 8.14 -16.60
N MET A 51 2.98 7.12 -17.25
CA MET A 51 4.44 6.97 -17.37
C MET A 51 5.07 8.03 -18.25
N ASP A 52 4.45 8.39 -19.38
CA ASP A 52 4.95 9.44 -20.27
C ASP A 52 4.96 10.80 -19.56
N LEU A 53 3.87 11.16 -18.87
CA LEU A 53 3.78 12.42 -18.11
C LEU A 53 4.84 12.50 -17.01
N PHE A 54 5.13 11.37 -16.36
CA PHE A 54 6.20 11.29 -15.37
C PHE A 54 7.58 11.48 -16.02
N ALA A 55 7.85 10.80 -17.15
CA ALA A 55 9.11 10.89 -17.87
C ALA A 55 9.41 12.33 -18.31
N ASP A 56 8.42 13.03 -18.87
CA ASP A 56 8.56 14.43 -19.27
C ASP A 56 8.90 15.33 -18.08
N THR A 57 8.20 15.12 -16.95
CA THR A 57 8.41 15.91 -15.73
C THR A 57 9.81 15.68 -15.16
N VAL A 58 10.29 14.43 -15.15
CA VAL A 58 11.63 14.09 -14.65
C VAL A 58 12.70 14.62 -15.57
N ALA A 59 12.56 14.47 -16.89
CA ALA A 59 13.50 14.97 -17.88
C ALA A 59 13.72 16.49 -17.72
N GLY A 60 12.62 17.25 -17.58
CA GLY A 60 12.70 18.71 -17.36
C GLY A 60 13.47 19.09 -16.09
N LYS A 61 13.22 18.38 -14.97
CA LYS A 61 13.94 18.62 -13.71
C LYS A 61 15.42 18.27 -13.79
N VAL A 62 15.76 17.20 -14.51
CA VAL A 62 17.16 16.79 -14.72
C VAL A 62 17.92 17.85 -15.52
N VAL A 63 17.33 18.35 -16.61
CA VAL A 63 17.93 19.44 -17.42
C VAL A 63 18.19 20.67 -16.56
N GLN A 64 17.19 21.11 -15.79
CA GLN A 64 17.36 22.26 -14.88
C GLN A 64 18.49 22.05 -13.87
N ALA A 65 18.57 20.85 -13.26
CA ALA A 65 19.61 20.55 -12.29
C ALA A 65 21.02 20.53 -12.93
N LEU A 66 21.15 20.09 -14.18
CA LEU A 66 22.41 20.12 -14.93
C LEU A 66 22.82 21.55 -15.27
N ASP A 67 21.88 22.38 -15.76
CA ASP A 67 22.13 23.79 -16.06
C ASP A 67 22.58 24.57 -14.82
N GLU A 68 21.94 24.32 -13.67
CA GLU A 68 22.35 24.92 -12.41
C GLU A 68 23.76 24.50 -11.98
N ARG A 69 24.10 23.21 -12.19
CA ARG A 69 25.43 22.68 -11.86
C ARG A 69 26.51 23.29 -12.73
N GLU A 70 26.27 23.46 -14.03
CA GLU A 70 27.21 24.08 -14.97
C GLU A 70 27.43 25.57 -14.65
N LYS A 71 26.36 26.31 -14.36
CA LYS A 71 26.45 27.72 -13.93
C LYS A 71 27.26 27.89 -12.64
N ARG A 72 27.15 26.95 -11.70
CA ARG A 72 27.97 26.92 -10.47
C ARG A 72 29.43 26.60 -10.78
N HIS A 73 29.72 25.81 -11.81
CA HIS A 73 31.08 25.45 -12.21
C HIS A 73 31.79 26.62 -12.91
N ASN A 74 31.14 27.31 -13.85
CA ASN A 74 31.73 28.42 -14.61
C ASN A 74 31.91 29.73 -13.83
N LYS A 75 31.41 29.81 -12.59
CA LYS A 75 31.56 30.97 -11.70
C LYS A 75 32.74 30.85 -10.72
N ARG A 76 33.48 29.74 -10.74
CA ARG A 76 34.66 29.47 -9.88
C ARG A 76 35.96 29.72 -10.61
#